data_AF-A0A2N6EYD7-F1
#
_entry.id   AF-A0A2N6EYD7-F1
#
_cell.length_a   1.000
_cell.length_b   1.000
_cell.length_c   1.000
_cell.angle_alpha   90.00
_cell.angle_beta   90.00
_cell.angle_gamma   90.00
#
_symmetry.space_group_name_H-M   'P 1'
#
loop_
_entity.id
_entity.type
_entity.pdbx_description
1 polymer ?
#
loop_
_entity_poly.entity_id
_entity_poly.type
_entity_poly.pdbx_seq_one_letter_code
_entity_poly.pdbx_strand_id
1 'polypeptide(L)'
;MEQAIVTLKKLPGVLGVCVYDADLKVMINRMPPFLSEEVLLGLGVQLDEVMSLAREKLADASEMTLHYDDVSLFVHTFADQSILVFGEPSMNGRMVSYSLNMLSKPKIIEDKGSDKVSLPEVAPNQPVDFSGEIPGLKQRLAKIIGPMAEIIFDDALDVWQRAGEVSFDSLMQVLREEVDDAEKYERYLALCAETVEKIRQMEQARG
;
A
#
# COMPACT_ATOMS: atom_id res chain seq x y z
N MET A 1 2.00 -13.89 -15.62
CA MET A 1 2.11 -14.29 -14.21
C MET A 1 3.56 -14.33 -13.71
N GLU A 2 4.54 -14.87 -14.44
CA GLU A 2 5.94 -14.82 -13.97
C GLU A 2 6.51 -13.40 -13.81
N GLN A 3 6.23 -12.51 -14.77
CA GLN A 3 6.65 -11.11 -14.69
C GLN A 3 6.00 -10.36 -13.50
N ALA A 4 4.81 -10.83 -13.09
CA ALA A 4 4.07 -10.36 -11.93
C ALA A 4 4.85 -10.61 -10.64
N ILE A 5 5.36 -11.83 -10.50
CA ILE A 5 6.14 -12.30 -9.35
C ILE A 5 7.49 -11.60 -9.29
N VAL A 6 8.13 -11.39 -10.45
CA VAL A 6 9.37 -10.61 -10.52
C VAL A 6 9.16 -9.18 -10.03
N THR A 7 8.03 -8.55 -10.37
CA THR A 7 7.69 -7.21 -9.85
C THR A 7 7.44 -7.25 -8.34
N LEU A 8 6.68 -8.24 -7.85
CA LEU A 8 6.40 -8.37 -6.42
C LEU A 8 7.66 -8.60 -5.58
N LYS A 9 8.60 -9.44 -6.04
CA LYS A 9 9.88 -9.66 -5.34
C LYS A 9 10.81 -8.45 -5.33
N LYS A 10 10.55 -7.43 -6.14
CA LYS A 10 11.30 -6.16 -6.12
C LYS A 10 10.73 -5.17 -5.11
N LEU A 11 9.56 -5.45 -4.55
CA LEU A 11 8.96 -4.59 -3.54
C LEU A 11 9.77 -4.70 -2.23
N PRO A 12 10.08 -3.57 -1.56
CA PRO A 12 10.73 -3.59 -0.25
C PRO A 12 9.94 -4.42 0.76
N GLY A 13 10.65 -5.25 1.53
CA GLY A 13 10.06 -6.11 2.55
C GLY A 13 9.42 -7.40 2.01
N VAL A 14 9.31 -7.61 0.69
CA VAL A 14 8.83 -8.89 0.13
C VAL A 14 9.98 -9.91 0.08
N LEU A 15 9.82 -11.02 0.80
CA LEU A 15 10.82 -12.07 0.91
C LEU A 15 10.48 -13.27 -0.01
N GLY A 16 9.21 -13.55 -0.23
CA GLY A 16 8.75 -14.68 -1.01
C GLY A 16 7.36 -14.49 -1.61
N VAL A 17 7.10 -15.22 -2.69
CA VAL A 17 5.78 -15.25 -3.34
C VAL A 17 5.49 -16.69 -3.78
N CYS A 18 4.26 -17.13 -3.56
CA CYS A 18 3.71 -18.40 -4.00
C CYS A 18 2.37 -18.15 -4.69
N VAL A 19 2.07 -18.91 -5.74
CA VAL A 19 0.79 -18.85 -6.46
C VAL A 19 0.16 -20.24 -6.47
N TYR A 20 -1.11 -20.29 -6.09
CA TYR A 20 -1.96 -21.46 -6.11
C TYR A 20 -2.99 -21.36 -7.26
N ASP A 21 -3.31 -22.49 -7.86
CA ASP A 21 -4.48 -22.62 -8.76
C ASP A 21 -5.78 -22.89 -7.98
N ALA A 22 -6.87 -23.11 -8.72
CA ALA A 22 -8.20 -23.40 -8.18
C ALA A 22 -8.25 -24.71 -7.36
N ASP A 23 -7.36 -25.65 -7.66
CA ASP A 23 -7.21 -26.92 -6.93
C ASP A 23 -6.23 -26.80 -5.75
N LEU A 24 -5.78 -25.59 -5.43
CA LEU A 24 -4.76 -25.28 -4.43
C LEU A 24 -3.38 -25.93 -4.70
N LYS A 25 -3.09 -26.28 -5.95
CA LYS A 25 -1.75 -26.74 -6.35
C LYS A 25 -0.83 -25.56 -6.53
N VAL A 26 0.41 -25.71 -6.09
CA VAL A 26 1.45 -24.69 -6.23
C VAL A 26 1.86 -24.58 -7.70
N MET A 27 1.44 -23.51 -8.37
CA MET A 27 1.83 -23.21 -9.75
C MET A 27 3.22 -22.59 -9.81
N ILE A 28 3.52 -21.69 -8.88
CA ILE A 28 4.79 -20.97 -8.81
C ILE A 28 5.22 -20.84 -7.36
N ASN A 29 6.46 -21.26 -7.08
CA ASN A 29 7.07 -21.12 -5.77
C ASN A 29 8.38 -20.32 -5.86
N ARG A 30 8.40 -19.14 -5.24
CA ARG A 30 9.61 -18.32 -5.02
C ARG A 30 9.79 -17.95 -3.55
N MET A 31 9.31 -18.81 -2.66
CA MET A 31 9.44 -18.68 -1.21
C MET A 31 10.87 -19.00 -0.74
N PRO A 32 11.26 -18.53 0.45
CA PRO A 32 12.45 -19.00 1.13
C PRO A 32 12.47 -20.53 1.30
N PRO A 33 13.65 -21.17 1.29
CA PRO A 33 13.77 -22.63 1.27
C PRO A 33 13.25 -23.35 2.53
N PHE A 34 13.02 -22.62 3.63
CA PHE A 34 12.41 -23.18 4.84
C PHE A 34 10.90 -23.42 4.69
N LEU A 35 10.24 -22.82 3.70
CA LEU A 35 8.85 -23.10 3.34
C LEU A 35 8.85 -24.16 2.23
N SER A 36 8.81 -25.44 2.63
CA SER A 36 8.70 -26.55 1.69
C SER A 36 7.35 -26.52 0.96
N GLU A 37 7.29 -27.20 -0.19
CA GLU A 37 6.05 -27.32 -0.96
C GLU A 37 4.92 -28.00 -0.16
N GLU A 38 5.24 -29.01 0.66
CA GLU A 38 4.28 -29.66 1.56
C GLU A 38 3.68 -28.68 2.58
N VAL A 39 4.52 -27.81 3.16
CA VAL A 39 4.06 -26.75 4.09
C VAL A 39 3.17 -25.74 3.37
N LEU A 40 3.56 -25.33 2.15
CA LEU A 40 2.77 -24.39 1.34
C LEU A 40 1.41 -24.97 0.93
N LEU A 41 1.36 -26.25 0.57
CA LEU A 41 0.09 -26.93 0.30
C LEU A 41 -0.82 -26.95 1.53
N GLY A 42 -0.27 -27.29 2.70
CA GLY A 42 -1.03 -27.26 3.96
C GLY A 42 -1.54 -25.85 4.32
N LEU A 43 -0.71 -24.83 4.14
CA LEU A 43 -1.10 -23.43 4.34
C LEU A 43 -2.17 -22.98 3.33
N GLY A 44 -2.04 -23.36 2.07
CA GLY A 44 -3.00 -23.01 1.02
C GLY A 44 -4.43 -23.46 1.36
N VAL A 45 -4.58 -24.71 1.83
CA VAL A 45 -5.88 -25.26 2.26
C VAL A 45 -6.48 -24.44 3.42
N GLN A 46 -5.69 -24.17 4.46
CA GLN A 46 -6.17 -23.43 5.62
C GLN A 46 -6.55 -21.99 5.28
N LEU A 47 -5.72 -21.31 4.48
CA LEU A 47 -5.96 -19.93 4.08
C LEU A 47 -7.17 -19.81 3.15
N ASP A 48 -7.37 -20.77 2.24
CA ASP A 48 -8.54 -20.77 1.37
C ASP A 48 -9.84 -21.02 2.13
N GLU A 49 -9.84 -21.89 3.15
CA GLU A 49 -11.00 -22.08 4.02
C GLU A 49 -11.41 -20.76 4.71
N VAL A 50 -10.43 -20.04 5.29
CA VAL A 50 -10.67 -18.75 5.95
C VAL A 50 -11.14 -17.69 4.94
N MET A 51 -10.49 -17.60 3.77
CA MET A 51 -10.87 -16.67 2.72
C MET A 51 -12.27 -16.96 2.15
N SER A 52 -12.62 -18.24 1.99
CA SER A 52 -13.94 -18.65 1.52
C SER A 52 -15.04 -18.26 2.51
N LEU A 53 -14.80 -18.47 3.81
CA LEU A 53 -15.72 -18.00 4.85
C LEU A 53 -15.83 -16.47 4.86
N ALA A 54 -14.70 -15.76 4.70
CA ALA A 54 -14.68 -14.31 4.63
C ALA A 54 -15.49 -13.79 3.42
N ARG A 55 -15.33 -14.39 2.23
CA ARG A 55 -16.13 -14.06 1.04
C ARG A 55 -17.62 -14.26 1.27
N GLU A 56 -17.99 -15.35 1.94
CA GLU A 56 -19.40 -15.65 2.24
C GLU A 56 -20.02 -14.65 3.21
N LYS A 57 -19.27 -14.18 4.21
CA LYS A 57 -19.81 -13.37 5.32
C LYS A 57 -19.55 -11.86 5.22
N LEU A 58 -18.51 -11.44 4.50
CA LEU A 58 -17.99 -10.06 4.53
C LEU A 58 -18.06 -9.33 3.18
N ALA A 59 -18.88 -9.82 2.24
CA ALA A 59 -19.15 -9.20 0.93
C ALA A 59 -17.86 -8.98 0.09
N ASP A 60 -17.49 -10.00 -0.67
CA ASP A 60 -16.39 -9.98 -1.66
C ASP A 60 -14.99 -9.73 -1.08
N ALA A 61 -14.71 -10.29 0.10
CA ALA A 61 -13.36 -10.29 0.68
C ALA A 61 -12.34 -10.96 -0.27
N SER A 62 -11.47 -10.17 -0.89
CA SER A 62 -10.46 -10.64 -1.84
C SER A 62 -9.06 -10.71 -1.23
N GLU A 63 -8.86 -10.12 -0.04
CA GLU A 63 -7.57 -9.96 0.59
C GLU A 63 -7.61 -10.28 2.08
N MET A 64 -6.53 -10.86 2.58
CA MET A 64 -6.30 -11.09 4.00
C MET A 64 -4.83 -10.90 4.32
N THR A 65 -4.55 -10.22 5.42
CA THR A 65 -3.18 -10.08 5.94
C THR A 65 -3.10 -10.70 7.33
N LEU A 66 -2.11 -11.55 7.55
CA LEU A 66 -1.78 -12.12 8.85
C LEU A 66 -0.44 -11.52 9.31
N HIS A 67 -0.49 -10.78 10.41
CA HIS A 67 0.69 -10.19 11.03
C HIS A 67 1.18 -11.07 12.17
N TYR A 68 2.45 -11.45 12.10
CA TYR A 68 3.20 -12.10 13.17
C TYR A 68 4.35 -11.16 13.59
N ASP A 69 4.95 -11.42 14.74
CA ASP A 69 6.00 -10.56 15.30
C ASP A 69 7.16 -10.31 14.33
N ASP A 70 7.59 -11.37 13.63
CA ASP A 70 8.77 -11.32 12.74
C ASP A 70 8.44 -11.34 11.25
N VAL A 71 7.18 -11.60 10.88
CA VAL A 71 6.78 -11.81 9.47
C VAL A 71 5.35 -11.36 9.21
N SER A 72 5.05 -11.02 7.97
CA SER A 72 3.68 -10.81 7.51
C SER A 72 3.36 -11.71 6.33
N LEU A 73 2.19 -12.33 6.37
CA LEU A 73 1.62 -13.09 5.26
C LEU A 73 0.51 -12.26 4.65
N PHE A 74 0.59 -12.05 3.34
CA PHE A 74 -0.44 -11.37 2.58
C PHE A 74 -1.04 -12.34 1.56
N VAL A 75 -2.34 -12.55 1.65
CA VAL A 75 -3.12 -13.43 0.77
C VAL A 75 -4.02 -12.57 -0.08
N HIS A 76 -3.96 -12.76 -1.38
CA HIS A 76 -4.87 -12.13 -2.33
C HIS A 76 -5.45 -13.19 -3.25
N THR A 77 -6.76 -13.21 -3.36
CA THR A 77 -7.49 -14.13 -4.24
C THR A 77 -8.07 -13.36 -5.40
N PHE A 78 -7.78 -13.79 -6.63
CA PHE A 78 -8.36 -13.21 -7.84
C PHE A 78 -8.90 -14.32 -8.73
N ALA A 79 -10.17 -14.21 -9.13
CA ALA A 79 -10.88 -15.27 -9.86
C ALA A 79 -10.68 -16.65 -9.20
N ASP A 80 -9.99 -17.57 -9.88
CA ASP A 80 -9.74 -18.94 -9.41
C ASP A 80 -8.29 -19.15 -8.94
N GLN A 81 -7.56 -18.09 -8.61
CA GLN A 81 -6.16 -18.17 -8.18
C GLN A 81 -5.90 -17.40 -6.90
N SER A 82 -5.00 -17.94 -6.09
CA SER A 82 -4.61 -17.36 -4.80
C SER A 82 -3.12 -17.08 -4.80
N ILE A 83 -2.74 -15.86 -4.42
CA ILE A 83 -1.35 -15.43 -4.33
C ILE A 83 -1.03 -15.21 -2.85
N LEU A 84 -0.02 -15.92 -2.38
CA LEU A 84 0.55 -15.76 -1.05
C LEU A 84 1.88 -15.02 -1.15
N VAL A 85 1.98 -13.90 -0.46
CA VAL A 85 3.19 -13.11 -0.33
C VAL A 85 3.70 -13.23 1.10
N PHE A 86 4.97 -13.58 1.24
CA PHE A 86 5.69 -13.68 2.49
C PHE A 86 6.65 -12.50 2.58
N GLY A 87 6.60 -11.74 3.67
CA GLY A 87 7.42 -10.55 3.83
C GLY A 87 7.71 -10.17 5.27
N GLU A 88 8.49 -9.11 5.43
CA GLU A 88 8.77 -8.47 6.71
C GLU A 88 7.51 -7.79 7.27
N PRO A 89 7.42 -7.55 8.59
CA PRO A 89 6.29 -6.81 9.19
C PRO A 89 6.13 -5.39 8.64
N SER A 90 7.23 -4.79 8.17
CA SER A 90 7.28 -3.47 7.54
C SER A 90 6.87 -3.48 6.06
N MET A 91 6.53 -4.65 5.49
CA MET A 91 6.15 -4.78 4.08
C MET A 91 4.94 -3.88 3.76
N ASN A 92 5.06 -3.09 2.69
CA ASN A 92 3.98 -2.22 2.25
C ASN A 92 2.86 -3.03 1.57
N GLY A 93 1.89 -3.49 2.37
CA GLY A 93 0.73 -4.25 1.90
C GLY A 93 -0.07 -3.53 0.81
N ARG A 94 -0.14 -2.19 0.82
CA ARG A 94 -0.84 -1.42 -0.23
C ARG A 94 -0.12 -1.50 -1.57
N MET A 95 1.21 -1.43 -1.60
CA MET A 95 1.99 -1.62 -2.83
C MET A 95 1.87 -3.04 -3.37
N VAL A 96 1.83 -4.03 -2.48
CA VAL A 96 1.59 -5.44 -2.83
C VAL A 96 0.20 -5.58 -3.46
N SER A 97 -0.84 -5.09 -2.79
CA SER A 97 -2.23 -5.09 -3.26
C SER A 97 -2.37 -4.38 -4.61
N TYR A 98 -1.78 -3.18 -4.75
CA TYR A 98 -1.81 -2.44 -6.01
C TYR A 98 -1.13 -3.20 -7.14
N SER A 99 0.05 -3.77 -6.88
CA SER A 99 0.79 -4.57 -7.85
C SER A 99 -0.07 -5.75 -8.29
N LEU A 100 -0.67 -6.48 -7.36
CA LEU A 100 -1.56 -7.61 -7.64
C LEU A 100 -2.79 -7.18 -8.44
N ASN A 101 -3.45 -6.09 -8.07
CA ASN A 101 -4.62 -5.57 -8.78
C ASN A 101 -4.29 -5.10 -10.21
N MET A 102 -3.09 -4.55 -10.47
CA MET A 102 -2.65 -4.25 -11.83
C MET A 102 -2.44 -5.50 -12.68
N LEU A 103 -2.07 -6.62 -12.04
CA LEU A 103 -1.84 -7.90 -12.70
C LEU A 103 -3.16 -8.60 -13.06
N SER A 104 -4.22 -8.32 -12.31
CA SER A 104 -5.58 -8.83 -12.52
C SER A 104 -6.33 -8.12 -13.66
N LYS A 105 -5.88 -6.93 -14.09
CA LYS A 105 -6.52 -6.18 -15.19
C LYS A 105 -6.07 -6.74 -16.55
N PRO A 106 -6.99 -7.09 -17.47
CA PRO A 106 -6.60 -7.49 -18.82
C PRO A 106 -5.89 -6.33 -19.51
N LYS A 107 -4.72 -6.59 -20.11
CA LYS A 107 -4.05 -5.65 -21.00
C LYS A 107 -5.03 -5.25 -22.10
N ILE A 108 -5.61 -4.04 -22.01
CA ILE A 108 -6.28 -3.43 -23.14
C ILE A 108 -5.19 -3.24 -24.19
N ILE A 109 -5.30 -4.03 -25.24
CA ILE A 109 -4.46 -3.99 -26.42
C ILE A 109 -4.64 -2.60 -27.02
N GLU A 110 -3.56 -1.81 -27.05
CA GLU A 110 -3.48 -0.64 -27.92
C GLU A 110 -3.56 -1.13 -29.37
N ASP A 111 -4.75 -1.07 -29.95
CA ASP A 111 -4.93 -1.02 -31.39
C ASP A 111 -5.46 0.36 -31.79
N LYS A 112 -4.97 0.81 -32.94
CA LYS A 112 -5.00 2.19 -33.42
C LYS A 112 -6.42 2.69 -33.73
N GLY A 113 -6.70 3.95 -33.39
CA GLY A 113 -7.46 4.85 -34.27
C GLY A 113 -8.75 5.48 -33.75
N SER A 114 -8.73 6.82 -33.78
CA SER A 114 -9.83 7.81 -33.95
C SER A 114 -11.00 7.92 -32.96
N ASP A 115 -11.03 9.13 -32.39
CA ASP A 115 -12.16 10.06 -32.20
C ASP A 115 -13.32 9.74 -31.22
N LYS A 116 -13.27 10.50 -30.11
CA LYS A 116 -14.34 11.25 -29.43
C LYS A 116 -15.73 10.59 -29.33
N VAL A 117 -16.16 10.29 -28.09
CA VAL A 117 -17.16 11.08 -27.33
C VAL A 117 -16.98 10.79 -25.82
N SER A 118 -16.86 11.85 -25.03
CA SER A 118 -16.71 11.85 -23.57
C SER A 118 -18.02 11.58 -22.82
N LEU A 119 -17.93 10.91 -21.66
CA LEU A 119 -18.82 11.02 -20.49
C LEU A 119 -17.97 10.77 -19.23
N PRO A 120 -18.35 11.33 -18.06
CA PRO A 120 -17.43 11.97 -17.13
C PRO A 120 -16.56 10.97 -16.39
N GLU A 121 -15.26 11.09 -16.62
CA GLU A 121 -14.21 10.54 -15.79
C GLU A 121 -14.25 11.32 -14.46
N VAL A 122 -14.99 10.80 -13.48
CA VAL A 122 -14.65 11.08 -12.09
C VAL A 122 -13.31 10.39 -11.87
N ALA A 123 -12.24 11.13 -12.13
CA ALA A 123 -10.89 10.72 -11.83
C ALA A 123 -10.89 10.26 -10.35
N PRO A 124 -10.52 9.00 -10.06
CA PRO A 124 -10.10 8.68 -8.71
C PRO A 124 -8.90 9.58 -8.48
N ASN A 125 -9.08 10.60 -7.63
CA ASN A 125 -8.03 11.53 -7.26
C ASN A 125 -6.95 10.70 -6.57
N GLN A 126 -5.96 10.22 -7.35
CA GLN A 126 -4.88 9.39 -6.86
C GLN A 126 -4.10 10.24 -5.86
N PRO A 127 -3.92 9.79 -4.61
CA PRO A 127 -3.09 10.51 -3.65
C PRO A 127 -1.71 10.70 -4.25
N VAL A 128 -1.20 11.93 -4.18
CA VAL A 128 0.18 12.23 -4.59
C VAL A 128 1.10 11.37 -3.74
N ASP A 129 1.91 10.52 -4.37
CA ASP A 129 2.88 9.69 -3.67
C ASP A 129 4.07 10.56 -3.23
N PHE A 130 3.93 11.18 -2.05
CA PHE A 130 5.01 11.90 -1.36
C PHE A 130 5.65 11.04 -0.26
N SER A 131 5.50 9.71 -0.32
CA SER A 131 6.09 8.77 0.66
C SER A 131 7.61 8.92 0.79
N GLY A 132 8.29 9.33 -0.28
CA GLY A 132 9.72 9.64 -0.26
C GLY A 132 10.10 10.90 0.54
N GLU A 133 9.17 11.81 0.79
CA GLU A 133 9.40 13.06 1.54
C GLU A 133 8.97 12.92 3.02
N ILE A 134 8.17 11.89 3.38
CA ILE A 134 7.69 11.60 4.74
C ILE A 134 8.85 11.48 5.77
N PRO A 135 9.93 10.72 5.50
CA PRO A 135 11.05 10.63 6.45
C PRO A 135 11.71 11.98 6.71
N GLY A 136 11.80 12.83 5.68
CA GLY A 136 12.34 14.19 5.80
C GLY A 136 11.45 15.12 6.60
N LEU A 137 10.12 15.02 6.43
CA LEU A 137 9.13 15.78 7.20
C LEU A 137 9.13 15.36 8.68
N LYS A 138 9.20 14.06 8.97
CA LYS A 138 9.35 13.53 10.35
C LYS A 138 10.62 14.02 11.02
N GLN A 139 11.76 13.93 10.33
CA GLN A 139 13.05 14.34 10.89
C GLN A 139 13.09 15.84 11.22
N ARG A 140 12.43 16.68 10.42
CA ARG A 140 12.33 18.12 10.67
C ARG A 140 11.37 18.43 11.82
N LEU A 141 10.29 17.68 11.97
CA LEU A 141 9.38 17.81 13.11
C LEU A 141 10.11 17.40 14.41
N ALA A 142 10.90 16.33 14.37
CA ALA A 142 11.72 15.85 15.48
C ALA A 142 12.77 16.87 15.96
N LYS A 143 13.24 17.76 15.08
CA LYS A 143 14.16 18.86 15.47
C LYS A 143 13.49 19.93 16.33
N ILE A 144 12.16 20.01 16.35
CA ILE A 144 11.41 21.08 17.03
C ILE A 144 10.70 20.54 18.26
N ILE A 145 10.06 19.39 18.14
CA ILE A 145 9.26 18.76 19.20
C ILE A 145 10.05 17.65 19.92
N GLY A 146 11.20 17.26 19.38
CA GLY A 146 12.02 16.18 19.93
C GLY A 146 11.50 14.80 19.51
N PRO A 147 11.91 13.71 20.19
CA PRO A 147 11.59 12.33 19.79
C PRO A 147 10.08 12.03 19.79
N MET A 148 9.27 12.81 20.52
CA MET A 148 7.81 12.70 20.51
C MET A 148 7.19 13.05 19.14
N ALA A 149 7.91 13.80 18.31
CA ALA A 149 7.46 14.18 16.98
C ALA A 149 7.19 12.99 16.05
N GLU A 150 7.91 11.88 16.22
CA GLU A 150 7.69 10.69 15.38
C GLU A 150 6.30 10.11 15.65
N ILE A 151 5.92 10.01 16.92
CA ILE A 151 4.62 9.52 17.37
C ILE A 151 3.50 10.45 16.89
N ILE A 152 3.65 11.76 17.13
CA ILE A 152 2.68 12.78 16.70
C ILE A 152 2.49 12.77 15.18
N PHE A 153 3.57 12.60 14.42
CA PHE A 153 3.49 12.54 12.97
C PHE A 153 2.83 11.24 12.50
N ASP A 154 3.14 10.11 13.14
CA ASP A 154 2.51 8.82 12.82
C ASP A 154 1.02 8.83 13.13
N ASP A 155 0.61 9.40 14.26
CA ASP A 155 -0.79 9.56 14.63
C ASP A 155 -1.53 10.49 13.65
N ALA A 156 -0.93 11.63 13.29
CA ALA A 156 -1.49 12.53 12.30
C ALA A 156 -1.61 11.88 10.90
N LEU A 157 -0.62 11.08 10.51
CA LEU A 157 -0.64 10.33 9.26
C LEU A 157 -1.73 9.27 9.27
N ASP A 158 -1.91 8.56 10.38
CA ASP A 158 -2.96 7.57 10.59
C ASP A 158 -4.36 8.19 10.52
N VAL A 159 -4.57 9.32 11.19
CA VAL A 159 -5.84 10.07 11.17
C VAL A 159 -6.15 10.57 9.77
N TRP A 160 -5.17 11.17 9.10
CA TRP A 160 -5.30 11.62 7.71
C TRP A 160 -5.61 10.45 6.76
N GLN A 161 -4.95 9.31 6.92
CA GLN A 161 -5.20 8.11 6.12
C GLN A 161 -6.59 7.51 6.36
N ARG A 162 -7.12 7.60 7.59
CA ARG A 162 -8.48 7.12 7.92
C ARG A 162 -9.57 8.06 7.41
N ALA A 163 -9.29 9.35 7.30
CA ALA A 163 -10.22 10.34 6.76
C ALA A 163 -10.49 10.15 5.26
N GLY A 164 -9.60 9.46 4.53
CA GLY A 164 -9.72 9.26 3.09
C GLY A 164 -9.52 10.54 2.27
N GLU A 165 -9.02 11.61 2.91
CA GLU A 165 -8.65 12.85 2.24
C GLU A 165 -7.29 12.69 1.55
N VAL A 166 -7.18 13.27 0.36
CA VAL A 166 -6.05 13.04 -0.57
C VAL A 166 -5.15 14.27 -0.74
N SER A 167 -5.41 15.36 -0.01
CA SER A 167 -4.61 16.59 -0.10
C SER A 167 -3.53 16.64 0.98
N PHE A 168 -2.35 17.11 0.63
CA PHE A 168 -1.28 17.37 1.59
C PHE A 168 -1.66 18.46 2.60
N ASP A 169 -2.47 19.45 2.20
CA ASP A 169 -2.96 20.49 3.09
C ASP A 169 -3.83 19.96 4.24
N SER A 170 -4.59 18.88 4.02
CA SER A 170 -5.36 18.24 5.11
C SER A 170 -4.46 17.48 6.08
N LEU A 171 -3.38 16.85 5.61
CA LEU A 171 -2.36 16.26 6.49
C LEU A 171 -1.70 17.32 7.37
N MET A 172 -1.37 18.47 6.79
CA MET A 172 -0.79 19.59 7.53
C MET A 172 -1.78 20.17 8.55
N GLN A 173 -3.08 20.18 8.24
CA GLN A 173 -4.11 20.58 9.19
C GLN A 173 -4.20 19.61 10.39
N VAL A 174 -4.23 18.30 10.14
CA VAL A 174 -4.22 17.29 11.21
C VAL A 174 -2.95 17.41 12.06
N LEU A 175 -1.80 17.58 11.43
CA LEU A 175 -0.53 17.74 12.14
C LEU A 175 -0.50 19.02 12.99
N ARG A 176 -1.17 20.09 12.56
CA ARG A 176 -1.31 21.32 13.36
C ARG A 176 -2.12 21.08 14.63
N GLU A 177 -3.18 20.29 14.52
CA GLU A 177 -4.05 19.94 15.64
C GLU A 177 -3.32 19.06 16.67
N GLU A 178 -2.51 18.10 16.20
CA GLU A 178 -1.74 17.18 17.07
C GLU A 178 -0.52 17.83 17.75
N VAL A 179 0.07 18.87 17.16
CA VAL A 179 1.24 19.56 17.76
C VAL A 179 0.84 20.47 18.93
N ASP A 180 -0.42 20.94 18.97
CA ASP A 180 -1.01 21.80 20.02
C ASP A 180 -0.13 22.99 20.49
N ASP A 181 0.76 23.47 19.61
CA ASP A 181 1.69 24.58 19.85
C ASP A 181 1.92 25.35 18.55
N ALA A 182 1.25 26.49 18.42
CA ALA A 182 1.28 27.31 17.22
C ALA A 182 2.69 27.86 16.89
N GLU A 183 3.52 28.16 17.90
CA GLU A 183 4.85 28.72 17.66
C GLU A 183 5.82 27.64 17.16
N LYS A 184 5.73 26.42 17.69
CA LYS A 184 6.49 25.27 17.19
C LYS A 184 6.05 24.85 15.80
N TYR A 185 4.74 24.89 15.53
CA TYR A 185 4.19 24.56 14.22
C TYR A 185 4.60 25.57 13.13
N GLU A 186 4.63 26.87 13.44
CA GLU A 186 5.13 27.90 12.50
C GLU A 186 6.62 27.72 12.19
N ARG A 187 7.44 27.40 13.21
CA ARG A 187 8.87 27.07 13.00
C ARG A 187 9.04 25.80 12.15
N TYR A 188 8.15 24.82 12.31
CA TYR A 188 8.13 23.61 11.51
C TYR A 188 7.81 23.92 10.04
N LEU A 189 6.78 24.72 9.78
CA LEU A 189 6.43 25.17 8.44
C LEU A 189 7.58 25.92 7.77
N ALA A 190 8.27 26.81 8.50
CA ALA A 190 9.42 27.53 7.97
C ALA A 190 10.59 26.59 7.59
N LEU A 191 10.82 25.54 8.35
CA LEU A 191 11.85 24.52 8.07
C LEU A 191 11.49 23.59 6.92
N CYS A 192 10.20 23.41 6.66
CA CYS A 192 9.68 22.53 5.62
C CYS A 192 9.23 23.31 4.36
N ALA A 193 9.35 24.63 4.33
CA ALA A 193 8.78 25.51 3.31
C ALA A 193 9.11 25.06 1.87
N GLU A 194 10.36 24.70 1.57
CA GLU A 194 10.76 24.21 0.24
C GLU A 194 10.14 22.86 -0.12
N THR A 195 10.02 21.94 0.83
CA THR A 195 9.42 20.62 0.61
C THR A 195 7.90 20.72 0.51
N VAL A 196 7.26 21.55 1.35
CA VAL A 196 5.83 21.84 1.30
C VAL A 196 5.46 22.48 -0.03
N GLU A 197 6.23 23.47 -0.48
CA GLU A 197 6.01 24.14 -1.76
C GLU A 197 6.20 23.18 -2.94
N LYS A 198 7.21 22.30 -2.89
CA LYS A 198 7.42 21.25 -3.89
C LYS A 198 6.25 20.26 -3.96
N ILE A 199 5.74 19.82 -2.81
CA ILE A 199 4.57 18.90 -2.75
C ILE A 199 3.31 19.60 -3.28
N ARG A 200 3.08 20.87 -2.89
CA ARG A 200 1.97 21.68 -3.41
C ARG A 200 2.06 21.92 -4.92
N GLN A 201 3.25 22.14 -5.46
CA GLN A 201 3.45 22.26 -6.90
C GLN A 201 3.22 20.93 -7.63
N MET A 202 3.54 19.79 -7.02
CA MET A 202 3.19 18.47 -7.55
C MET A 202 1.68 18.22 -7.56
N GLU A 203 0.96 18.74 -6.56
CA GLU A 203 -0.51 18.71 -6.51
C GLU A 203 -1.14 19.67 -7.54
N GLN A 204 -0.62 20.90 -7.70
CA GLN A 204 -1.16 21.92 -8.60
C GLN A 204 -0.83 21.70 -10.08
N ALA A 205 0.32 21.11 -10.42
CA ALA A 205 0.71 20.83 -11.80
C ALA A 205 -0.14 19.72 -12.46
N ARG A 206 -1.06 19.11 -11.72
CA ARG A 206 -1.99 18.07 -12.19
C ARG A 206 -3.47 18.45 -12.07
N GLY A 207 -3.78 19.65 -11.56
CA GLY A 207 -5.13 20.23 -11.52
C GLY A 207 -5.53 20.91 -12.81
#